data_AF-A0A1S3D4D0-F1
#
_entry.id   AF-A0A1S3D4D0-F1
#
_cell.length_a   1.000
_cell.length_b   1.000
_cell.length_c   1.000
_cell.angle_alpha   90.00
_cell.angle_beta   90.00
_cell.angle_gamma   90.00
#
_symmetry.space_group_name_H-M   'P 1'
#
loop_
_entity.id
_entity.type
_entity.pdbx_description
1 polymer ?
#
loop_
_entity_poly.entity_id
_entity_poly.type
_entity_poly.pdbx_seq_one_letter_code
_entity_poly.pdbx_strand_id
1 'polypeptide(L)'
;MKYIGYNINYLVYICVMCIVLRESMCCGPGGKSGRRRYDRYKKITPLVYKQHVPNVSENTLTASGHSEGRISRDDKRFRDLIPNYNQDIIFKDDEGTGADRLMTQVR
;
A
#
# COMPACT_ATOMS: atom_id res chain seq x y z
N MET A 1 81.22 -16.51 2.64
CA MET A 1 79.97 -15.72 2.72
C MET A 1 79.32 -15.73 1.35
N LYS A 2 78.37 -16.63 1.09
CA LYS A 2 77.66 -16.69 -0.20
C LYS A 2 76.45 -15.75 -0.11
N TYR A 3 76.54 -14.56 -0.70
CA TYR A 3 75.37 -13.73 -0.92
C TYR A 3 74.44 -14.50 -1.85
N ILE A 4 73.29 -14.91 -1.33
CA ILE A 4 72.20 -15.53 -2.07
C ILE A 4 71.67 -14.44 -3.01
N GLY A 5 72.23 -14.39 -4.21
CA GLY A 5 71.81 -13.48 -5.27
C GLY A 5 70.47 -13.94 -5.81
N TYR A 6 69.38 -13.39 -5.28
CA TYR A 6 68.08 -13.51 -5.92
C TYR A 6 68.20 -12.89 -7.31
N ASN A 7 68.05 -13.72 -8.34
CA ASN A 7 68.08 -13.29 -9.72
C ASN A 7 67.02 -12.20 -9.90
N ILE A 8 67.43 -11.01 -10.35
CA ILE A 8 66.56 -9.82 -10.54
C ILE A 8 65.27 -10.16 -11.28
N ASN A 9 65.34 -11.13 -12.20
CA ASN A 9 64.20 -11.64 -12.94
C ASN A 9 63.09 -12.23 -12.04
N TYR A 10 63.43 -12.97 -10.98
CA TYR A 10 62.43 -13.49 -10.03
C TYR A 10 61.72 -12.36 -9.28
N LEU A 11 62.45 -11.31 -8.93
CA LEU A 11 61.87 -10.14 -8.26
C LEU A 11 60.91 -9.41 -9.20
N VAL A 12 61.24 -9.31 -10.49
CA VAL A 12 60.36 -8.77 -11.52
C VAL A 12 59.11 -9.63 -11.69
N TYR A 13 59.23 -10.96 -11.77
CA TYR A 13 58.08 -11.86 -11.89
C TYR A 13 57.14 -11.78 -10.68
N ILE A 14 57.67 -11.69 -9.47
CA ILE A 14 56.89 -11.52 -8.25
C ILE A 14 56.18 -10.16 -8.25
N CYS A 15 56.87 -9.09 -8.62
CA CYS A 15 56.26 -7.76 -8.76
C CYS A 15 55.11 -7.77 -9.79
N VAL A 16 55.30 -8.37 -10.95
CA VAL A 16 54.26 -8.48 -11.99
C VAL A 16 53.06 -9.27 -11.47
N MET A 17 53.26 -10.40 -10.79
CA MET A 17 52.17 -11.17 -10.19
C MET A 17 51.43 -10.39 -9.09
N CYS A 18 52.13 -9.62 -8.24
CA CYS A 18 51.50 -8.77 -7.23
C CYS A 18 50.66 -7.63 -7.83
N ILE A 19 51.03 -7.12 -9.02
CA ILE A 19 50.26 -6.07 -9.71
C ILE A 19 48.97 -6.65 -10.30
N VAL A 20 49.04 -7.84 -10.90
CA VAL A 20 47.86 -8.50 -11.52
C VAL A 20 46.83 -8.95 -10.47
N LEU A 21 47.28 -9.31 -9.27
CA LEU A 21 46.40 -9.76 -8.17
C LEU A 21 45.72 -8.62 -7.40
N ARG A 22 46.04 -7.33 -7.67
CA ARG A 22 45.42 -6.18 -6.97
C ARG A 22 43.97 -5.91 -7.38
N GLU A 23 43.53 -6.44 -8.51
CA GLU A 23 42.22 -6.15 -9.11
C GLU A 23 41.07 -7.02 -8.56
N SER A 24 41.33 -7.99 -7.66
CA SER A 24 40.31 -8.97 -7.23
C SER A 24 39.57 -8.66 -5.92
N MET A 25 39.58 -7.41 -5.44
CA MET A 25 38.77 -6.97 -4.29
C MET A 25 38.04 -5.66 -4.56
N CYS A 26 37.31 -5.57 -5.67
CA CYS A 26 36.37 -4.49 -5.91
C CYS A 26 34.96 -4.90 -5.44
N CYS A 27 34.64 -4.62 -4.18
CA CYS A 27 33.24 -4.51 -3.76
C CYS A 27 32.64 -3.30 -4.51
N GLY A 28 31.83 -3.56 -5.54
CA GLY A 28 31.05 -2.55 -6.24
C GLY A 28 30.14 -1.74 -5.30
N PRO A 29 29.46 -0.68 -5.78
CA PRO A 29 28.71 0.27 -4.95
C PRO A 29 27.81 -0.47 -3.95
N GLY A 30 28.20 -0.39 -2.68
CA GLY A 30 27.58 -1.14 -1.58
C GLY A 30 26.08 -0.86 -1.49
N GLY A 31 25.32 -1.89 -1.11
CA GLY A 31 23.86 -1.83 -1.03
C GLY A 31 23.39 -0.60 -0.25
N LYS A 32 22.47 0.17 -0.85
CA LYS A 32 21.89 1.38 -0.26
C LYS A 32 21.43 1.08 1.18
N SER A 33 22.13 1.61 2.18
CA SER A 33 21.66 1.57 3.57
C SER A 33 20.60 2.65 3.74
N GLY A 34 19.39 2.19 3.99
CA GLY A 34 18.22 3.04 4.13
C GLY A 34 17.00 2.15 4.04
N ARG A 35 16.27 1.99 5.15
CA ARG A 35 14.92 1.46 5.07
C ARG A 35 14.17 2.39 4.13
N ARG A 36 13.64 1.86 3.02
CA ARG A 36 12.58 2.55 2.28
C ARG A 36 11.61 3.00 3.35
N ARG A 37 11.28 4.29 3.39
CA ARG A 37 10.14 4.74 4.17
C ARG A 37 9.01 3.88 3.63
N TYR A 38 8.57 2.88 4.40
CA TYR A 38 7.30 2.22 4.16
C TYR A 38 6.27 3.28 4.56
N ASP A 39 6.22 4.29 3.72
CA ASP A 39 5.72 5.61 4.04
C ASP A 39 4.20 5.48 3.97
N ARG A 40 3.56 5.84 5.07
CA ARG A 40 2.35 6.70 5.09
C ARG A 40 1.04 6.13 4.54
N TYR A 41 1.06 5.04 3.79
CA TYR A 41 -0.15 4.30 3.46
C TYR A 41 -0.46 3.35 4.60
N LYS A 42 -1.45 3.73 5.40
CA LYS A 42 -2.11 2.81 6.34
C LYS A 42 -2.46 1.55 5.56
N LYS A 43 -1.91 0.40 5.93
CA LYS A 43 -2.20 -0.87 5.24
C LYS A 43 -3.71 -1.10 5.27
N ILE A 44 -4.37 -1.04 4.12
CA ILE A 44 -5.80 -1.35 4.01
C ILE A 44 -5.91 -2.87 3.98
N THR A 45 -6.40 -3.46 5.07
CA THR A 45 -6.70 -4.89 5.14
C THR A 45 -8.10 -5.13 4.59
N PRO A 46 -8.29 -6.05 3.62
CA PRO A 46 -9.62 -6.36 3.12
C PRO A 46 -10.49 -6.98 4.22
N LEU A 47 -11.81 -6.79 4.12
CA LEU A 47 -12.77 -7.47 4.99
C LEU A 47 -12.93 -8.93 4.57
N VAL A 48 -12.99 -9.83 5.54
CA VAL A 48 -13.29 -11.24 5.34
C VAL A 48 -14.81 -11.43 5.21
N TYR A 49 -15.25 -12.50 4.55
CA TYR A 49 -16.68 -12.82 4.43
C TYR A 49 -17.38 -12.81 5.81
N LYS A 50 -18.52 -12.11 5.90
CA LYS A 50 -19.31 -11.86 7.13
C LYS A 50 -18.63 -11.00 8.21
N GLN A 51 -17.44 -10.47 7.96
CA GLN A 51 -16.83 -9.48 8.85
C GLN A 51 -17.52 -8.12 8.70
N HIS A 52 -17.68 -7.41 9.80
CA HIS A 52 -18.14 -6.01 9.84
C HIS A 52 -17.19 -5.20 10.73
N VAL A 53 -17.07 -3.90 10.44
CA VAL A 53 -16.22 -2.97 11.19
C VAL A 53 -17.04 -1.71 11.48
N PRO A 54 -17.16 -1.26 12.75
CA PRO A 54 -16.64 -1.90 13.98
C PRO A 54 -17.28 -3.26 14.26
N ASN A 55 -16.64 -4.11 15.09
CA ASN A 55 -17.15 -5.45 15.45
C ASN A 55 -18.23 -5.36 16.54
N VAL A 56 -19.31 -4.64 16.21
CA VAL A 56 -20.52 -4.45 17.01
C VAL A 56 -21.72 -4.46 16.07
N SER A 57 -22.93 -4.64 16.59
CA SER A 57 -24.12 -4.62 15.75
C SER A 57 -24.33 -3.25 15.08
N GLU A 58 -24.87 -3.27 13.86
CA GLU A 58 -25.10 -2.09 13.03
C GLU A 58 -25.86 -0.97 13.77
N ASN A 59 -26.90 -1.33 14.52
CA ASN A 59 -27.79 -0.37 15.17
C ASN A 59 -27.27 0.13 16.54
N THR A 60 -26.00 -0.12 16.87
CA THR A 60 -25.38 0.39 18.11
C THR A 60 -24.97 1.85 17.93
N LEU A 61 -25.01 2.65 19.00
CA LEU A 61 -24.61 4.07 19.02
C LEU A 61 -23.17 4.33 18.53
N THR A 62 -22.27 3.36 18.65
CA THR A 62 -20.87 3.44 18.21
C THR A 62 -20.68 3.08 16.73
N ALA A 63 -21.74 2.62 16.06
CA ALA A 63 -21.77 2.26 14.64
C ALA A 63 -22.75 3.19 13.90
N SER A 64 -23.83 2.66 13.33
CA SER A 64 -24.82 3.43 12.54
C SER A 64 -25.90 4.10 13.41
N GLY A 65 -26.01 3.73 14.69
CA GLY A 65 -27.04 4.25 15.60
C GLY A 65 -28.41 3.61 15.41
N HIS A 66 -29.43 4.12 16.11
CA HIS A 66 -30.78 3.54 16.08
C HIS A 66 -31.48 3.84 14.76
N SER A 67 -32.26 2.88 14.27
CA SER A 67 -33.07 3.08 13.07
C SER A 67 -34.23 4.04 13.33
N GLU A 68 -34.37 5.08 12.49
CA GLU A 68 -35.45 6.06 12.59
C GLU A 68 -36.76 5.59 11.94
N GLY A 69 -36.79 4.37 11.39
CA GLY A 69 -37.93 3.78 10.70
C GLY A 69 -37.94 3.96 9.18
N ARG A 70 -38.89 3.32 8.52
CA ARG A 70 -38.99 3.31 7.04
C ARG A 70 -39.41 4.67 6.50
N ILE A 71 -38.81 5.08 5.38
CA ILE A 71 -39.19 6.27 4.61
C ILE A 71 -39.97 5.83 3.37
N SER A 72 -41.20 6.30 3.23
CA SER A 72 -42.03 6.18 2.03
C SER A 72 -41.92 7.43 1.14
N ARG A 73 -42.33 7.35 -0.13
CA ARG A 73 -42.26 8.48 -1.08
C ARG A 73 -43.13 9.68 -0.67
N ASP A 74 -44.22 9.42 0.04
CA ASP A 74 -45.15 10.45 0.51
C ASP A 74 -44.71 11.10 1.84
N ASP A 75 -43.68 10.55 2.50
CA ASP A 75 -43.22 11.04 3.79
C ASP A 75 -42.48 12.37 3.64
N LYS A 76 -42.64 13.24 4.65
CA LYS A 76 -41.89 14.51 4.71
C LYS A 76 -40.37 14.27 4.69
N ARG A 77 -39.91 13.20 5.34
CA ARG A 77 -38.49 12.79 5.40
C ARG A 77 -37.91 12.39 4.04
N PHE A 78 -38.76 12.03 3.07
CA PHE A 78 -38.30 11.71 1.72
C PHE A 78 -37.67 12.94 1.03
N ARG A 79 -38.10 14.14 1.41
CA ARG A 79 -37.56 15.40 0.87
C ARG A 79 -36.11 15.67 1.31
N ASP A 80 -35.67 15.03 2.39
CA ASP A 80 -34.31 15.17 2.91
C ASP A 80 -33.32 14.27 2.16
N LEU A 81 -33.82 13.30 1.38
CA LEU A 81 -32.99 12.43 0.55
C LEU A 81 -32.59 13.17 -0.73
N ILE A 82 -31.30 13.12 -1.05
CA ILE A 82 -30.72 13.80 -2.20
C ILE A 82 -30.30 12.73 -3.23
N PRO A 83 -30.65 12.92 -4.52
CA PRO A 83 -30.22 12.00 -5.57
C PRO A 83 -28.73 12.15 -5.89
N ASN A 84 -28.02 11.03 -6.01
CA ASN A 84 -26.64 10.97 -6.43
C ASN A 84 -26.52 10.67 -7.94
N TYR A 85 -25.99 11.64 -8.70
CA TYR A 85 -25.74 11.54 -10.14
C TYR A 85 -24.26 11.51 -10.51
N ASN A 86 -23.39 11.05 -9.59
CA ASN A 86 -21.97 10.90 -9.88
C ASN A 86 -21.75 9.92 -11.05
N GLN A 87 -20.97 10.33 -12.05
CA GLN A 87 -20.64 9.55 -13.24
C GLN A 87 -19.66 8.40 -12.94
N ASP A 88 -18.93 8.48 -11.83
CA ASP A 88 -17.98 7.44 -11.40
C ASP A 88 -18.66 6.26 -10.71
N ILE A 89 -19.97 6.36 -10.43
CA ILE A 89 -20.74 5.34 -9.73
C ILE A 89 -21.75 4.71 -10.70
N ILE A 90 -21.61 3.40 -10.90
CA ILE A 90 -22.56 2.62 -11.70
C ILE A 90 -23.65 2.10 -10.77
N PHE A 91 -24.87 2.63 -10.92
CA PHE A 91 -26.06 2.17 -10.21
C PHE A 91 -26.71 1.03 -10.97
N LYS A 92 -27.21 0.01 -10.26
CA LYS A 92 -27.85 -1.15 -10.85
C LYS A 92 -29.27 -0.80 -11.36
N ASP A 93 -30.12 -0.23 -10.50
CA ASP A 93 -31.50 0.22 -10.78
C ASP A 93 -32.30 -0.79 -11.61
N ASP A 94 -32.41 -2.03 -11.11
CA ASP A 94 -33.20 -3.10 -11.76
C ASP A 94 -34.70 -2.76 -11.77
N GLU A 95 -35.15 -1.88 -10.86
CA GLU A 95 -36.53 -1.42 -10.75
C GLU A 95 -36.90 -0.34 -11.79
N GLY A 96 -35.90 0.34 -12.37
CA GLY A 96 -36.10 1.46 -13.30
C GLY A 96 -36.78 2.68 -12.67
N THR A 97 -36.70 2.82 -11.35
CA THR A 97 -37.34 3.92 -10.60
C THR A 97 -36.37 4.97 -10.09
N GLY A 98 -35.06 4.71 -10.20
CA GLY A 98 -34.00 5.57 -9.68
C GLY A 98 -33.90 5.59 -8.15
N ALA A 99 -34.51 4.63 -7.45
CA ALA A 99 -34.52 4.59 -6.00
C ALA A 99 -33.12 4.44 -5.40
N ASP A 100 -32.25 3.63 -6.03
CA ASP A 100 -30.85 3.41 -5.63
C ASP A 100 -30.01 4.70 -5.56
N ARG A 101 -30.46 5.78 -6.21
CA ARG A 101 -29.76 7.07 -6.25
C ARG A 101 -30.08 7.95 -5.04
N LEU A 102 -31.21 7.73 -4.38
CA LEU A 102 -31.68 8.58 -3.29
C LEU A 102 -31.03 8.15 -1.97
N MET A 103 -30.20 9.02 -1.40
CA MET A 103 -29.48 8.76 -0.16
C MET A 103 -29.41 10.02 0.72
N THR A 104 -29.06 9.86 1.99
CA THR A 104 -28.87 10.99 2.91
C THR A 104 -27.62 11.77 2.56
N GLN A 105 -27.59 13.06 2.93
CA GLN A 105 -26.37 13.86 2.82
C GLN A 105 -25.34 13.42 3.84
N VAL A 106 -24.06 13.45 3.44
CA VAL A 106 -22.94 13.36 4.40
C VAL A 106 -22.98 14.62 5.26
N ARG A 107 -23.20 14.45 6.57
CA ARG A 107 -23.05 15.52 7.55
C ARG A 107 -21.59 15.81 7.85
#